data_AF-A0A9C9NLG4-F1
#
_entry.id   AF-A0A9C9NLG4-F1
#
_cell.length_a   1.000
_cell.length_b   1.000
_cell.length_c   1.000
_cell.angle_alpha   90.00
_cell.angle_beta   90.00
_cell.angle_gamma   90.00
#
_symmetry.space_group_name_H-M   'P 1'
#
loop_
_entity.id
_entity.type
_entity.pdbx_description
1 polymer ?
#
loop_
_entity_poly.entity_id
_entity_poly.type
_entity_poly.pdbx_seq_one_letter_code
_entity_poly.pdbx_strand_id
1 'polypeptide(L)' 'MNITDKIRSAFRRNPEQERVRAYLDQSISMADLERRMREVDQGRFQPRGYGF' A
#
# COMPACT_ATOMS: atom_id res chain seq x y z
N MET A 1 -18.05 -20.71 -17.86
CA MET A 1 -17.54 -20.58 -16.48
C MET A 1 -16.05 -20.33 -16.54
N ASN A 2 -15.43 -19.21 -16.16
CA ASN A 2 -15.90 -17.96 -15.56
C ASN A 2 -14.82 -16.89 -15.88
N ILE A 3 -14.99 -16.14 -16.96
CA ILE A 3 -14.22 -14.90 -17.18
C ILE A 3 -14.42 -13.94 -15.99
N THR A 4 -15.59 -14.02 -15.36
CA THR A 4 -15.98 -13.35 -14.12
C THR A 4 -15.08 -13.62 -12.92
N ASP A 5 -14.51 -14.82 -12.75
CA ASP A 5 -13.60 -15.11 -11.62
C ASP A 5 -12.22 -14.47 -11.79
N LYS A 6 -11.74 -14.37 -13.04
CA LYS A 6 -10.47 -13.72 -13.37
C LYS A 6 -10.55 -12.20 -13.22
N ILE A 7 -11.71 -11.62 -13.51
CA ILE A 7 -11.99 -10.20 -13.26
C ILE A 7 -12.09 -9.95 -11.74
N ARG A 8 -12.75 -10.83 -10.99
CA ARG A 8 -12.85 -10.72 -9.53
C ARG A 8 -11.50 -10.88 -8.81
N SER A 9 -10.57 -11.67 -9.33
CA SER A 9 -9.23 -11.80 -8.76
C SER A 9 -8.33 -10.60 -9.06
N ALA A 10 -8.46 -9.98 -10.23
CA ALA A 10 -7.80 -8.70 -10.53
C ALA A 10 -8.41 -7.53 -9.73
N PHE A 11 -9.70 -7.62 -9.39
CA PHE A 11 -10.40 -6.67 -8.53
C PHE A 11 -10.27 -6.93 -7.03
N ARG A 12 -9.57 -8.00 -6.61
CA ARG A 12 -9.03 -8.06 -5.24
C ARG A 12 -7.91 -7.02 -5.19
N ARG A 13 -8.31 -5.75 -5.04
CA ARG A 13 -7.44 -4.66 -4.60
C ARG A 13 -6.63 -5.22 -3.44
N ASN A 14 -5.31 -5.37 -3.63
CA ASN A 14 -4.42 -5.75 -2.56
C ASN A 14 -4.45 -4.62 -1.54
N PRO A 15 -5.17 -4.78 -0.40
CA PRO A 15 -5.36 -3.68 0.54
C PRO A 15 -4.02 -3.22 1.12
N GLU A 16 -3.01 -4.09 1.11
CA GLU A 16 -1.65 -3.77 1.53
C GLU A 16 -0.95 -2.80 0.58
N GLN A 17 -1.07 -2.99 -0.74
CA GLN A 17 -0.47 -2.06 -1.71
C GLN A 17 -1.12 -0.69 -1.65
N GLU A 18 -2.43 -0.64 -1.42
CA GLU A 18 -3.16 0.62 -1.27
C GLU A 18 -2.72 1.36 0.00
N ARG A 19 -2.54 0.64 1.12
CA ARG A 19 -2.02 1.21 2.38
C ARG A 19 -0.58 1.71 2.26
N VAL A 20 0.28 0.96 1.59
CA VAL A 20 1.67 1.37 1.33
C VAL A 20 1.70 2.62 0.48
N ARG A 21 0.90 2.68 -0.59
CA ARG A 21 0.80 3.87 -1.43
C ARG A 21 0.31 5.08 -0.65
N ALA A 22 -0.76 4.95 0.14
CA ALA A 22 -1.24 6.03 0.98
C ALA A 22 -0.16 6.49 1.98
N TYR A 23 0.55 5.55 2.61
CA TYR A 23 1.65 5.86 3.53
C TYR A 23 2.78 6.67 2.89
N LEU A 24 3.15 6.34 1.65
CA LEU A 24 4.14 7.08 0.88
C LEU A 24 3.60 8.44 0.39
N ASP A 25 2.32 8.52 0.05
CA ASP A 25 1.67 9.77 -0.41
C ASP A 25 1.59 10.84 0.69
N GLN A 26 1.52 10.43 1.95
CA GLN A 26 1.61 11.33 3.11
C GLN A 26 2.99 11.97 3.33
N SER A 27 3.99 11.67 2.52
CA SER A 27 5.31 12.26 2.67
C SER A 27 5.30 13.75 2.34
N ILE A 28 5.81 14.55 3.29
CA ILE A 28 5.82 16.02 3.19
C ILE A 28 7.05 16.53 2.41
N SER A 29 8.07 15.67 2.25
CA SER A 29 9.32 15.97 1.55
C SER A 29 9.96 14.71 0.97
N MET A 30 10.93 14.88 0.06
CA MET A 30 11.66 13.75 -0.52
C MET A 30 12.44 12.93 0.53
N ALA A 31 13.06 13.59 1.50
CA ALA A 31 13.76 12.90 2.58
C ALA A 31 12.80 12.05 3.45
N ASP A 32 11.57 12.54 3.66
CA ASP A 32 10.54 11.77 4.36
C ASP A 32 10.07 10.57 3.51
N LEU A 33 9.89 10.75 2.20
CA LEU A 33 9.52 9.68 1.28
C LEU A 33 10.55 8.56 1.28
N GLU A 34 11.84 8.88 1.16
CA GLU A 34 12.92 7.89 1.19
C GLU A 34 13.01 7.13 2.51
N ARG A 35 12.76 7.81 3.63
CA ARG A 35 12.69 7.18 4.94
C ARG A 35 11.53 6.19 4.99
N ARG A 36 10.33 6.60 4.56
CA ARG A 36 9.14 5.75 4.53
C ARG A 36 9.29 4.57 3.57
N MET A 37 9.91 4.77 2.41
CA MET A 37 10.23 3.67 1.48
C MET A 37 11.16 2.65 2.14
N ARG A 38 12.21 3.10 2.83
CA ARG A 38 13.10 2.19 3.58
C ARG A 38 12.37 1.42 4.68
N GLU A 39 11.42 2.03 5.36
CA GLU A 39 10.62 1.34 6.38
C GLU A 39 9.71 0.26 5.76
N VAL A 40 9.14 0.52 4.59
CA VAL A 40 8.37 -0.45 3.81
C VAL A 40 9.27 -1.60 3.35
N ASP A 41 10.42 -1.30 2.75
CA ASP A 41 11.37 -2.31 2.26
C ASP A 41 11.94 -3.18 3.38
N GLN A 42 12.14 -2.61 4.58
CA GLN A 42 12.58 -3.35 5.77
C GLN A 42 11.46 -4.17 6.42
N GLY A 43 10.24 -4.15 5.89
CA GLY A 43 9.07 -4.81 6.50
C GLY A 43 8.67 -4.21 7.85
N ARG A 44 9.15 -3.00 8.16
CA ARG A 44 8.82 -2.25 9.39
C ARG A 44 7.58 -1.38 9.23
N PHE A 45 7.01 -1.34 8.02
CA PHE A 45 5.74 -0.71 7.76
C PHE A 45 4.64 -1.34 8.62
N GLN A 46 4.18 -0.58 9.61
CA GLN A 46 3.03 -0.93 10.43
C GLN A 46 1.86 -0.04 10.01
N PRO A 47 0.87 -0.56 9.28
CA PRO A 47 -0.38 0.16 9.01
C PRO A 47 -1.23 0.23 10.28
N ARG A 48 -0.70 0.73 11.40
CA ARG A 48 -1.45 1.05 12.60
C ARG A 48 -1.99 2.46 12.44
N GLY A 49 -3.23 2.57 11.93
CA GLY A 49 -3.97 3.84 11.93
C GLY A 49 -4.49 4.33 10.57
N TYR A 50 -4.30 3.60 9.48
CA TYR A 50 -4.96 3.92 8.20
C TYR A 50 -6.36 3.31 8.16
N GLY A 51 -7.28 3.95 8.86
CA GLY A 51 -8.68 3.57 8.94
C GLY A 51 -9.54 4.77 9.27
N PHE A 52 -9.72 5.66 8.29
CA PHE A 52 -10.94 6.44 8.09
C PHE A 52 -11.15 6.57 6.58
#